data_AF-A0A7J9Q6D3-F1
#
_entry.id   AF-A0A7J9Q6D3-F1
#
_cell.length_a   1.000
_cell.length_b   1.000
_cell.length_c   1.000
_cell.angle_alpha   90.00
_cell.angle_beta   90.00
_cell.angle_gamma   90.00
#
_symmetry.space_group_name_H-M   'P 1'
#
loop_
_entity.id
_entity.type
_entity.pdbx_description
1 polymer ?
#
loop_
_entity_poly.entity_id
_entity_poly.type
_entity_poly.pdbx_seq_one_letter_code
_entity_poly.pdbx_strand_id
1 'polypeptide(L)'
;MEALYFENQLRAFNVVLASLKASTKDICKKCTGLEAAKTKIDEMLKKLNIDLEKSDIPNGKKKEILTHIEFFSKANETLSIEEHCECQKGTGLCKIGSGCFASGALELFKQIINQNQEVKK
;
A
#
# COMPACT_ATOMS: atom_id res chain seq x y z
N MET A 1 18.54 14.35 -2.06
CA MET A 1 18.17 12.97 -2.45
C MET A 1 17.26 12.32 -1.43
N GLU A 2 17.59 12.38 -0.13
CA GLU A 2 16.81 11.70 0.92
C GLU A 2 15.36 12.19 1.04
N ALA A 3 15.11 13.51 0.99
CA ALA A 3 13.74 14.03 0.98
C ALA A 3 12.89 13.53 -0.21
N LEU A 4 13.51 13.37 -1.39
CA LEU A 4 12.84 12.85 -2.59
C LEU A 4 12.49 11.37 -2.42
N TYR A 5 13.31 10.60 -1.70
CA TYR A 5 13.01 9.21 -1.36
C TYR A 5 11.70 9.11 -0.54
N PHE A 6 11.55 9.91 0.51
CA PHE A 6 10.32 9.91 1.31
C PHE A 6 9.11 10.39 0.49
N GLU A 7 9.24 11.46 -0.28
CA GLU A 7 8.15 11.95 -1.14
C GLU A 7 7.67 10.88 -2.13
N ASN A 8 8.59 10.12 -2.72
CA ASN A 8 8.23 9.03 -3.63
C ASN A 8 7.51 7.89 -2.89
N GLN A 9 7.95 7.54 -1.68
CA GLN A 9 7.24 6.56 -0.86
C GLN A 9 5.82 7.02 -0.52
N LEU A 10 5.64 8.29 -0.14
CA LEU A 10 4.31 8.84 0.16
C LEU A 10 3.37 8.80 -1.07
N ARG A 11 3.89 9.09 -2.27
CA ARG A 11 3.12 8.96 -3.52
C ARG A 11 2.72 7.51 -3.79
N ALA A 12 3.61 6.56 -3.52
CA ALA A 12 3.31 5.16 -3.72
C ALA A 12 2.23 4.66 -2.73
N PHE A 13 2.29 5.07 -1.46
CA PHE A 13 1.26 4.73 -0.48
C PHE A 13 -0.14 5.23 -0.87
N ASN A 14 -0.24 6.44 -1.43
CA ASN A 14 -1.50 6.95 -1.96
C ASN A 14 -2.14 5.99 -2.99
N VAL A 15 -1.36 5.52 -3.96
CA VAL A 15 -1.84 4.62 -5.01
C VAL A 15 -2.22 3.25 -4.44
N VAL A 16 -1.39 2.72 -3.55
CA VAL A 16 -1.62 1.40 -2.93
C VAL A 16 -2.88 1.40 -2.08
N LEU A 17 -3.06 2.40 -1.20
CA LEU A 17 -4.24 2.52 -0.35
C LEU A 17 -5.52 2.75 -1.17
N ALA A 18 -5.46 3.57 -2.23
CA ALA A 18 -6.58 3.74 -3.16
C ALA A 18 -6.96 2.42 -3.83
N SER A 19 -5.97 1.63 -4.25
CA SER A 19 -6.18 0.32 -4.88
C SER A 19 -6.80 -0.69 -3.91
N LEU A 20 -6.36 -0.69 -2.65
CA LEU A 20 -6.95 -1.52 -1.59
C LEU A 20 -8.39 -1.13 -1.31
N LYS A 21 -8.66 0.17 -1.16
CA LYS A 21 -10.02 0.69 -0.96
C LYS A 21 -10.96 0.38 -2.13
N ALA A 22 -10.44 0.35 -3.36
CA ALA A 22 -11.22 -0.11 -4.51
C ALA A 22 -11.47 -1.62 -4.42
N SER A 23 -10.45 -2.40 -4.05
CA SER A 23 -10.53 -3.85 -3.93
C SER A 23 -11.47 -4.30 -2.80
N THR A 24 -11.64 -3.53 -1.72
CA THR A 24 -12.66 -3.81 -0.69
C THR A 24 -14.09 -3.64 -1.20
N LYS A 25 -14.29 -3.03 -2.37
CA LYS A 25 -15.58 -2.89 -3.05
C LYS A 25 -15.75 -3.85 -4.23
N ASP A 26 -14.72 -4.63 -4.56
CA ASP A 26 -14.76 -5.57 -5.68
C ASP A 26 -15.63 -6.80 -5.33
N ILE A 27 -16.20 -7.43 -6.35
CA ILE A 27 -17.10 -8.58 -6.26
C ILE A 27 -16.39 -9.89 -5.85
N CYS A 28 -15.06 -9.90 -5.83
CA CYS A 28 -14.25 -11.06 -5.40
C CYS A 28 -13.18 -10.68 -4.36
N LYS A 29 -13.61 -10.04 -3.27
CA LYS A 29 -12.72 -9.64 -2.15
C LYS A 29 -11.99 -10.83 -1.48
N LYS A 30 -12.54 -12.04 -1.59
CA LYS A 30 -11.98 -13.27 -0.99
C LYS A 30 -10.67 -13.74 -1.63
N CYS A 31 -10.41 -13.40 -2.89
CA CYS A 31 -9.21 -13.86 -3.62
C CYS A 31 -8.09 -12.82 -3.66
N THR A 32 -8.29 -11.64 -3.10
CA THR A 32 -7.34 -10.51 -3.22
C THR A 32 -6.36 -10.39 -2.06
N GLY A 33 -6.42 -11.29 -1.05
CA GLY A 33 -5.46 -11.31 0.06
C GLY A 33 -5.40 -9.99 0.84
N LEU A 34 -6.53 -9.29 0.96
CA LEU A 34 -6.58 -7.90 1.45
C LEU A 34 -6.09 -7.73 2.88
N GLU A 35 -6.37 -8.69 3.76
CA GLU A 35 -5.84 -8.68 5.13
C GLU A 35 -4.31 -8.72 5.14
N ALA A 36 -3.71 -9.64 4.39
CA ALA A 36 -2.26 -9.74 4.29
C ALA A 36 -1.64 -8.47 3.66
N ALA A 37 -2.35 -7.81 2.73
CA ALA A 37 -1.91 -6.55 2.15
C ALA A 37 -2.01 -5.39 3.15
N LYS A 38 -3.08 -5.33 3.95
CA LYS A 38 -3.27 -4.37 5.05
C LYS A 38 -2.15 -4.50 6.08
N THR A 39 -1.84 -5.73 6.53
CA THR A 39 -0.72 -5.99 7.46
C THR A 39 0.62 -5.51 6.90
N LYS A 40 0.91 -5.80 5.62
CA LYS A 40 2.17 -5.38 4.99
C LYS A 40 2.30 -3.86 4.91
N ILE A 41 1.19 -3.14 4.70
CA ILE A 41 1.23 -1.67 4.69
C ILE A 41 1.53 -1.12 6.06
N ASP A 42 0.94 -1.67 7.12
CA ASP A 42 1.27 -1.26 8.48
C ASP A 42 2.75 -1.47 8.80
N GLU A 43 3.32 -2.62 8.40
CA GLU A 43 4.75 -2.89 8.57
C GLU A 43 5.62 -1.88 7.80
N MET A 44 5.23 -1.54 6.58
CA MET A 44 5.98 -0.60 5.75
C MET A 44 5.87 0.84 6.24
N LEU A 45 4.70 1.27 6.74
CA LEU A 45 4.53 2.58 7.35
C LEU A 45 5.35 2.72 8.64
N LYS A 46 5.36 1.66 9.48
CA LYS A 46 6.23 1.61 10.68
C LYS A 46 7.70 1.72 10.31
N LYS A 47 8.13 0.98 9.28
CA LYS A 47 9.51 1.07 8.78
C LYS A 47 9.83 2.48 8.26
N LEU A 48 8.93 3.08 7.48
CA LEU A 48 9.13 4.43 6.94
C LEU A 48 9.27 5.47 8.07
N ASN A 49 8.52 5.32 9.17
CA ASN A 49 8.68 6.17 10.34
C ASN A 49 10.06 6.01 11.00
N ILE A 50 10.52 4.77 11.19
CA ILE A 50 11.86 4.49 11.76
C ILE A 50 12.97 5.05 10.85
N ASP A 51 12.82 4.92 9.53
CA ASP A 51 13.77 5.45 8.56
C ASP A 51 13.77 7.00 8.59
N LEU A 52 12.59 7.62 8.76
CA LEU A 52 12.46 9.09 8.88
C LEU A 52 13.14 9.62 10.14
N GLU A 53 12.98 8.94 11.27
CA GLU A 53 13.64 9.32 12.53
C GLU A 53 15.16 9.36 12.38
N LYS A 54 15.72 8.36 11.69
CA LYS A 54 17.17 8.20 11.42
C LYS A 54 17.72 9.10 10.30
N SER A 55 16.86 9.72 9.50
CA SER A 55 17.29 10.56 8.38
C SER A 55 17.87 11.90 8.81
N ASP A 56 18.66 12.54 7.94
CA ASP A 56 19.22 13.89 8.18
C ASP A 56 18.29 15.01 7.69
N ILE A 57 17.02 14.68 7.41
CA ILE A 57 16.04 15.63 6.90
C ILE A 57 15.75 16.72 7.95
N PRO A 58 15.63 17.99 7.53
CA PRO A 58 15.25 19.08 8.43
C PRO A 58 13.94 18.80 9.18
N ASN A 59 13.88 19.15 10.47
CA ASN A 59 12.73 18.87 11.34
C ASN A 59 11.38 19.35 10.80
N GLY A 60 11.34 20.50 10.11
CA GLY A 60 10.11 20.98 9.47
C GLY A 60 9.55 19.98 8.46
N LYS A 61 10.43 19.44 7.61
CA LYS A 61 10.06 18.47 6.59
C LYS A 61 9.81 17.07 7.17
N LYS A 62 10.49 16.69 8.26
CA LYS A 62 10.14 15.47 9.01
C LYS A 62 8.71 15.52 9.54
N LYS A 63 8.27 16.66 10.10
CA LYS A 63 6.89 16.82 10.58
C LYS A 63 5.87 16.65 9.46
N GLU A 64 6.12 17.27 8.30
CA GLU A 64 5.25 17.12 7.13
C GLU A 64 5.13 15.65 6.68
N ILE A 65 6.26 14.93 6.59
CA ILE A 65 6.26 13.52 6.19
C ILE A 65 5.53 12.67 7.25
N LEU A 66 5.75 12.93 8.53
CA LEU A 66 5.12 12.21 9.63
C LEU A 66 3.59 12.34 9.59
N THR A 67 3.07 13.55 9.35
CA THR A 67 1.62 13.76 9.18
C THR A 67 1.03 12.91 8.06
N HIS A 68 1.76 12.71 6.96
CA HIS A 68 1.30 11.83 5.88
C HIS A 68 1.35 10.35 6.29
N ILE A 69 2.39 9.92 7.02
CA ILE A 69 2.48 8.54 7.54
C ILE A 69 1.31 8.25 8.47
N GLU A 70 0.99 9.16 9.39
CA GLU A 70 -0.16 9.04 10.29
C GLU A 70 -1.49 8.99 9.53
N PHE A 71 -1.65 9.84 8.52
CA PHE A 71 -2.81 9.83 7.63
C PHE A 71 -2.97 8.46 6.95
N PHE A 72 -1.89 7.90 6.41
CA PHE A 72 -1.91 6.60 5.76
C PHE A 72 -2.16 5.44 6.73
N SER A 73 -1.63 5.49 7.95
CA SER A 73 -1.90 4.49 8.99
C SER A 73 -3.39 4.45 9.29
N LYS A 74 -3.98 5.61 9.55
CA LYS A 74 -5.43 5.73 9.81
C LYS A 74 -6.27 5.30 8.61
N ALA A 75 -5.86 5.65 7.39
CA ALA A 75 -6.54 5.21 6.18
C ALA A 75 -6.50 3.68 6.05
N ASN A 76 -5.38 3.04 6.35
CA ASN A 76 -5.23 1.58 6.33
C ASN A 76 -6.11 0.92 7.41
N GLU A 77 -6.06 1.41 8.65
CA GLU A 77 -6.86 0.90 9.78
C GLU A 77 -8.36 0.92 9.49
N THR A 78 -8.84 2.02 8.90
CA THR A 78 -10.27 2.21 8.57
C THR A 78 -10.74 1.44 7.33
N LEU A 79 -9.86 0.72 6.64
CA LEU A 79 -10.28 -0.22 5.60
C LEU A 79 -11.08 -1.36 6.25
N SER A 80 -12.40 -1.32 6.04
CA SER A 80 -13.31 -2.41 6.37
C SER A 80 -13.13 -3.52 5.34
N ILE A 81 -12.59 -4.64 5.80
CA ILE A 81 -12.46 -5.87 5.05
C ILE A 81 -13.52 -6.81 5.63
N GLU A 82 -14.59 -7.07 4.89
CA GLU A 82 -15.62 -8.02 5.34
C GLU A 82 -15.02 -9.43 5.33
N GLU A 83 -15.03 -10.11 6.48
CA GLU A 83 -14.45 -11.46 6.68
C GLU A 83 -15.13 -12.54 5.82
N HIS A 84 -16.36 -12.31 5.37
CA HIS A 84 -17.16 -13.31 4.66
C HIS A 84 -17.94 -12.72 3.49
N CYS A 85 -17.34 -12.75 2.30
CA CYS A 85 -18.10 -12.69 1.04
C CYS A 85 -17.73 -13.89 0.17
N GLU A 86 -18.73 -14.49 -0.48
CA GLU A 86 -18.51 -15.55 -1.47
C GLU A 86 -17.92 -14.93 -2.74
N CYS A 87 -16.70 -15.35 -3.13
CA CYS A 87 -16.13 -14.86 -4.38
C CYS A 87 -16.95 -15.41 -5.56
N GLN A 88 -17.52 -14.49 -6.34
CA GLN A 88 -18.38 -14.81 -7.50
C GLN A 88 -17.64 -15.55 -8.63
N LYS A 89 -16.29 -15.60 -8.59
CA LYS A 89 -15.46 -16.45 -9.47
C LYS A 89 -15.51 -17.92 -9.06
N GLY A 90 -15.51 -18.19 -7.74
CA GLY A 90 -15.62 -19.55 -7.19
C GLY A 90 -17.00 -20.17 -7.43
N THR A 91 -18.04 -19.33 -7.56
CA THR A 91 -19.41 -19.76 -7.87
C THR A 91 -19.72 -19.78 -9.37
N GLY A 92 -18.76 -19.47 -10.25
CA GLY A 92 -18.94 -19.50 -11.70
C GLY A 92 -19.82 -18.37 -12.29
N LEU A 93 -20.23 -17.41 -11.46
CA LEU A 93 -21.13 -16.30 -11.83
C LEU A 93 -20.37 -15.08 -12.41
N CYS A 94 -19.05 -15.06 -12.33
CA CYS A 94 -18.19 -14.03 -12.90
C CYS A 94 -17.25 -14.62 -13.97
N LYS A 95 -17.40 -14.21 -15.24
CA LYS A 95 -16.55 -14.63 -16.38
C LYS A 95 -15.43 -13.65 -16.74
N ILE A 96 -15.49 -12.41 -16.25
CA ILE A 96 -14.47 -11.38 -16.42
C ILE A 96 -14.06 -10.91 -15.03
N GLY A 97 -12.90 -11.37 -14.54
CA GLY A 97 -12.45 -11.02 -13.19
C GLY A 97 -11.37 -9.95 -13.21
N SER A 98 -11.64 -8.78 -12.64
CA SER A 98 -10.70 -7.75 -12.18
C SER A 98 -9.64 -8.25 -11.18
N GLY A 99 -9.60 -9.56 -10.89
CA GLY A 99 -8.52 -10.25 -10.16
C GLY A 99 -7.13 -10.16 -10.81
N CYS A 100 -6.96 -9.39 -11.88
CA CYS A 100 -5.66 -9.04 -12.48
C CYS A 100 -5.10 -7.69 -11.95
N PHE A 101 -5.89 -6.86 -11.26
CA PHE A 101 -5.47 -5.51 -10.89
C PHE A 101 -4.76 -5.43 -9.52
N ALA A 102 -5.25 -6.13 -8.49
CA ALA A 102 -4.66 -6.07 -7.14
C ALA A 102 -3.26 -6.73 -7.07
N SER A 103 -3.10 -7.90 -7.72
CA SER A 103 -1.79 -8.57 -7.85
C SER A 103 -0.82 -7.73 -8.69
N GLY A 104 -1.31 -7.14 -9.79
CA GLY A 104 -0.51 -6.25 -10.65
C GLY A 104 -0.07 -4.97 -9.93
N ALA A 105 -0.92 -4.37 -9.10
CA ALA A 105 -0.57 -3.21 -8.29
C ALA A 105 0.49 -3.54 -7.22
N LEU A 106 0.37 -4.69 -6.57
CA LEU A 106 1.38 -5.18 -5.61
C LEU A 106 2.73 -5.48 -6.31
N GLU A 107 2.68 -5.99 -7.54
CA GLU A 107 3.86 -6.27 -8.35
C GLU A 107 4.55 -5.00 -8.85
N LEU A 108 3.78 -3.99 -9.28
CA LEU A 108 4.26 -2.64 -9.58
C LEU A 108 4.93 -2.00 -8.36
N PHE A 109 4.33 -2.14 -7.17
CA PHE A 109 4.90 -1.61 -5.95
C PHE A 109 6.23 -2.29 -5.59
N LYS A 110 6.34 -3.62 -5.78
CA LYS A 110 7.62 -4.34 -5.63
C LYS A 110 8.68 -3.85 -6.63
N GLN A 111 8.31 -3.56 -7.87
CA GLN A 111 9.25 -3.02 -8.88
C GLN A 111 9.75 -1.62 -8.50
N ILE A 112 8.88 -0.75 -7.99
CA ILE A 112 9.26 0.58 -7.49
C ILE A 112 10.26 0.47 -6.32
N ILE A 113 10.07 -0.51 -5.43
CA ILE A 113 10.98 -0.76 -4.32
C ILE A 113 12.33 -1.32 -4.80
N ASN A 114 12.33 -2.22 -5.78
CA ASN A 114 13.55 -2.87 -6.27
C ASN A 114 14.42 -1.96 -7.16
N GLN A 115 13.83 -1.05 -7.95
CA GLN A 115 14.61 -0.09 -8.75
C GLN A 115 15.47 0.87 -7.89
N ASN A 116 15.09 1.08 -6.63
CA ASN A 116 15.88 1.90 -5.70
C ASN A 116 17.10 1.17 -5.11
N GLN A 117 17.27 -0.14 -5.37
CA GLN A 117 18.45 -0.91 -4.96
C GLN A 117 19.55 -0.94 -6.03
N GLU A 118 19.22 -0.69 -7.30
CA GLU A 118 20.18 -0.71 -8.40
C GLU A 118 20.94 0.61 -8.59
N VAL A 119 20.49 1.71 -7.97
CA VAL A 119 21.20 2.99 -7.98
C VAL A 119 22.39 3.00 -6.99
N LYS A 120 22.66 1.87 -6.32
CA LYS A 120 23.81 1.68 -5.40
C LYS A 120 24.87 0.71 -5.93
N LYS A 121 24.95 0.50 -7.25
CA LYS A 121 26.10 -0.15 -7.88
C LYS A 121 26.82 0.79 -8.83
#